data_AF-A0A1X2IDW5-F1
#
_entry.id   AF-A0A1X2IDW5-F1
#
_cell.length_a   1.000
_cell.length_b   1.000
_cell.length_c   1.000
_cell.angle_alpha   90.00
_cell.angle_beta   90.00
_cell.angle_gamma   90.00
#
_symmetry.space_group_name_H-M   'P 1'
#
loop_
_entity.id
_entity.type
_entity.pdbx_description
1 polymer ?
#
loop_
_entity_poly.entity_id
_entity_poly.type
_entity_poly.pdbx_seq_one_letter_code
_entity_poly.pdbx_strand_id
1 'polypeptide(L)'
;MYVMVGFATPCVVRNMAGCERPWHYYLPGMMGGAMVLLEAPGRQLELGLYCFTRAMESWWRTMVKRGHFNNLPHGDVLVFMLSMGTLMTIYQNDKQTIASHYLSVMTRFFGNN
;
A
#
# COMPACT_ATOMS: atom_id res chain seq x y z
N MET A 1 -17.53 -4.21 7.75
CA MET A 1 -17.49 -5.68 7.49
C MET A 1 -16.06 -6.22 7.36
N TYR A 2 -15.14 -5.53 6.69
CA TYR A 2 -13.75 -5.99 6.51
C TYR A 2 -12.97 -6.27 7.82
N VAL A 3 -13.14 -5.45 8.86
CA VAL A 3 -12.45 -5.64 10.16
C VAL A 3 -12.88 -6.93 10.85
N MET A 4 -14.17 -7.28 10.78
CA MET A 4 -14.69 -8.51 11.38
C MET A 4 -14.13 -9.76 10.70
N VAL A 5 -13.99 -9.71 9.37
CA VAL A 5 -13.34 -10.79 8.61
C VAL A 5 -11.87 -10.91 9.01
N GLY A 6 -11.17 -9.79 9.21
CA GLY A 6 -9.76 -9.77 9.65
C GLY A 6 -9.53 -10.33 11.06
N PHE A 7 -10.47 -10.16 11.99
CA PHE A 7 -10.37 -10.73 13.34
C PHE A 7 -10.90 -12.17 13.43
N ALA A 8 -11.92 -12.53 12.65
CA ALA A 8 -12.47 -13.88 12.64
C ALA A 8 -11.54 -14.89 11.92
N THR A 9 -10.83 -14.45 10.88
CA THR A 9 -9.92 -15.32 10.11
C THR A 9 -8.80 -15.97 10.93
N PRO A 10 -8.03 -15.27 11.79
CA PRO A 10 -7.01 -15.92 12.60
C PRO A 10 -7.62 -16.91 13.60
N CYS A 11 -8.81 -16.63 14.14
CA CYS A 11 -9.52 -17.55 15.03
C CYS A 11 -9.93 -18.84 14.31
N VAL A 12 -10.48 -18.72 13.11
CA VAL A 12 -10.89 -19.84 12.26
C VAL A 12 -9.68 -20.64 11.76
N VAL A 13 -8.62 -19.96 11.33
CA VAL A 13 -7.36 -20.58 10.90
C VAL A 13 -6.69 -21.31 12.05
N ARG A 14 -6.67 -20.75 13.26
CA ARG A 14 -6.09 -21.39 14.45
C ARG A 14 -6.90 -22.61 14.90
N ASN A 15 -8.23 -22.53 14.83
CA ASN A 15 -9.11 -23.65 15.17
C ASN A 15 -8.97 -24.84 14.19
N MET A 16 -8.76 -24.56 12.90
CA MET A 16 -8.57 -25.62 11.89
C MET A 16 -7.15 -26.19 11.84
N ALA A 17 -6.12 -25.37 12.06
CA ALA A 17 -4.73 -25.79 11.85
C ALA A 17 -4.05 -26.38 13.09
N GLY A 18 -4.47 -26.05 14.31
CA GLY A 18 -3.88 -26.55 15.58
C GLY A 18 -2.38 -26.27 15.79
N CYS A 19 -1.72 -25.64 14.81
CA CYS A 19 -0.29 -25.34 14.74
C CYS A 19 -0.08 -23.96 14.09
N GLU A 20 0.88 -23.18 14.61
CA GLU A 20 1.21 -21.85 14.10
C GLU A 20 2.45 -21.88 13.19
N ARG A 21 2.25 -22.21 11.92
CA ARG A 21 3.26 -21.97 10.87
C ARG A 21 3.21 -20.52 10.35
N PRO A 22 4.36 -19.92 9.98
CA PRO A 22 4.41 -18.55 9.49
C PRO A 22 3.63 -18.32 8.18
N TRP A 23 3.31 -19.37 7.43
CA TRP A 23 2.49 -19.30 6.22
C TRP A 23 1.02 -18.94 6.51
N HIS A 24 0.51 -19.24 7.71
CA HIS A 24 -0.89 -18.97 8.05
C HIS A 24 -1.23 -17.48 8.09
N TYR A 25 -0.23 -16.60 8.20
CA TYR A 25 -0.43 -15.15 8.18
C TYR A 25 -0.80 -14.59 6.79
N TYR A 26 -0.62 -15.36 5.71
CA TYR A 26 -1.05 -14.93 4.37
C TYR A 26 -2.57 -15.04 4.15
N LEU A 27 -3.23 -16.01 4.79
CA LEU A 27 -4.68 -16.24 4.68
C LEU A 27 -5.55 -15.05 5.14
N PRO A 28 -5.35 -14.47 6.35
CA PRO A 28 -6.15 -13.33 6.79
C PRO A 28 -5.92 -12.10 5.91
N GLY A 29 -4.71 -11.92 5.37
CA GLY A 29 -4.40 -10.85 4.42
C GLY A 29 -5.17 -10.98 3.12
N MET A 30 -5.22 -12.18 2.52
CA MET A 30 -5.98 -12.43 1.28
C MET A 30 -7.48 -12.25 1.48
N MET A 31 -8.03 -12.77 2.59
CA MET A 31 -9.46 -12.64 2.87
C MET A 31 -9.87 -11.21 3.20
N GLY A 32 -9.05 -10.48 3.95
CA GLY A 32 -9.28 -9.06 4.22
C GLY A 32 -9.20 -8.21 2.96
N GLY A 33 -8.22 -8.46 2.08
CA GLY A 33 -8.06 -7.76 0.81
C GLY A 33 -9.19 -8.04 -0.19
N ALA A 34 -9.65 -9.30 -0.29
CA ALA A 34 -10.77 -9.66 -1.17
C ALA A 34 -12.07 -8.92 -0.79
N MET A 35 -12.29 -8.65 0.50
CA MET A 35 -13.48 -7.93 0.97
C MET A 35 -13.46 -6.43 0.64
N VAL A 36 -12.28 -5.84 0.43
CA VAL A 36 -12.15 -4.43 0.02
C VAL A 36 -12.62 -4.22 -1.43
N LEU A 37 -12.59 -5.26 -2.26
CA LEU A 37 -13.08 -5.20 -3.65
C LEU A 37 -14.62 -5.09 -3.75
N LEU A 38 -15.35 -5.34 -2.66
CA LEU A 38 -16.81 -5.18 -2.59
C LEU A 38 -17.24 -3.74 -2.20
N GLU A 39 -16.28 -2.86 -1.94
CA GLU A 39 -16.52 -1.47 -1.54
C GLU A 39 -16.75 -0.56 -2.77
N ALA A 40 -17.38 0.61 -2.57
CA ALA A 40 -17.61 1.57 -3.65
C ALA A 40 -16.28 2.06 -4.29
N PRO A 41 -16.22 2.19 -5.64
CA PRO A 41 -14.97 2.33 -6.40
C PRO A 41 -14.16 3.57 -6.05
N GLY A 42 -14.81 4.67 -5.62
CA GLY A 42 -14.11 5.90 -5.22
C GLY A 42 -13.28 5.74 -3.94
N ARG A 43 -13.75 4.95 -2.98
CA ARG A 43 -13.06 4.74 -1.69
C ARG A 43 -12.04 3.61 -1.76
N GLN A 44 -12.23 2.66 -2.68
CA GLN A 44 -11.36 1.50 -2.85
C GLN A 44 -9.93 1.90 -3.25
N LEU A 45 -9.76 2.90 -4.11
CA LEU A 45 -8.43 3.33 -4.57
C LEU A 45 -7.62 4.02 -3.46
N GLU A 46 -8.26 4.89 -2.67
CA GLU A 46 -7.62 5.56 -1.53
C GLU A 46 -7.20 4.55 -0.46
N LEU A 47 -8.10 3.61 -0.11
CA LEU A 47 -7.76 2.53 0.82
C LEU A 47 -6.66 1.63 0.27
N GLY A 48 -6.70 1.32 -1.02
CA GLY A 48 -5.71 0.49 -1.69
C GLY A 48 -4.31 1.10 -1.62
N LEU A 49 -4.18 2.38 -1.95
CA LEU A 49 -2.91 3.10 -1.88
C LEU A 49 -2.39 3.20 -0.43
N TYR A 50 -3.27 3.45 0.53
CA TYR A 50 -2.92 3.46 1.95
C TYR A 50 -2.42 2.08 2.43
N CYS A 51 -3.17 1.02 2.15
CA CYS A 51 -2.79 -0.34 2.53
C CYS A 51 -1.50 -0.80 1.82
N PHE A 52 -1.30 -0.40 0.56
CA PHE A 52 -0.11 -0.74 -0.22
C PHE A 52 1.17 -0.19 0.43
N THR A 53 1.19 1.10 0.76
CA THR A 53 2.36 1.73 1.40
C THR A 53 2.67 1.10 2.77
N ARG A 54 1.63 0.80 3.56
CA ARG A 54 1.77 0.08 4.84
C ARG A 54 2.29 -1.35 4.68
N ALA A 55 1.81 -2.07 3.67
CA ALA A 55 2.26 -3.42 3.37
C ALA A 55 3.73 -3.43 2.94
N MET A 56 4.14 -2.47 2.11
CA MET A 56 5.52 -2.30 1.66
C MET A 56 6.46 -1.98 2.84
N GLU A 57 6.04 -1.11 3.77
CA GLU A 57 6.78 -0.82 5.00
C GLU A 57 6.99 -2.08 5.87
N SER A 58 5.93 -2.87 6.08
CA SER A 58 5.98 -4.13 6.82
C SER A 58 6.88 -5.16 6.14
N TRP A 59 6.80 -5.24 4.80
CA TRP A 59 7.61 -6.15 4.01
C TRP A 59 9.11 -5.81 4.11
N TRP A 60 9.46 -4.53 3.98
CA TRP A 60 10.83 -4.05 4.16
C TRP A 60 11.38 -4.39 5.54
N ARG A 61 10.62 -4.09 6.61
CA ARG A 61 11.00 -4.44 7.99
C ARG A 61 11.21 -5.94 8.17
N THR A 62 10.39 -6.76 7.53
CA THR A 62 10.52 -8.23 7.59
C THR A 62 11.76 -8.72 6.83
N MET A 63 12.07 -8.14 5.68
CA MET A 63 13.28 -8.50 4.92
C MET A 63 14.57 -8.08 5.63
N VAL A 64 14.58 -6.91 6.27
CA VAL A 64 15.70 -6.45 7.11
C VAL A 64 15.91 -7.41 8.29
N LYS A 65 14.83 -7.81 8.99
CA LYS A 65 14.90 -8.80 10.08
C LYS A 65 15.46 -10.16 9.64
N ARG A 66 15.18 -10.57 8.40
CA ARG A 66 15.70 -11.82 7.81
C ARG A 66 17.16 -11.71 7.33
N GLY A 67 17.79 -10.54 7.49
CA GLY A 67 19.18 -10.31 7.10
C GLY A 67 19.41 -10.21 5.59
N HIS A 68 18.35 -10.07 4.78
CA HIS A 68 18.48 -10.00 3.32
C HIS A 68 18.90 -8.60 2.83
N PHE A 69 18.52 -7.55 3.58
CA PHE A 69 18.90 -6.17 3.30
C PHE A 69 19.50 -5.54 4.56
N ASN A 70 20.68 -4.93 4.42
CA ASN A 70 21.20 -4.02 5.44
C ASN A 70 20.33 -2.77 5.46
N ASN A 71 20.06 -2.24 6.65
CA ASN A 71 19.36 -0.96 6.81
C ASN A 71 20.13 0.12 6.04
N LEU A 72 19.58 0.55 4.91
CA LEU A 72 20.18 1.61 4.12
C LEU A 72 19.94 2.94 4.86
N PRO A 73 20.99 3.65 5.29
CA PRO A 73 20.82 4.94 5.96
C PRO A 73 20.15 5.91 4.97
N HIS A 74 19.10 6.60 5.42
CA HIS A 74 18.33 7.58 4.62
C HIS A 74 17.51 6.99 3.45
N GLY A 75 17.08 5.73 3.52
CA GLY A 75 16.21 5.12 2.51
C GLY A 75 14.92 5.91 2.23
N ASP A 76 14.33 6.52 3.25
CA ASP A 76 13.13 7.36 3.10
C ASP A 76 13.37 8.58 2.20
N VAL A 77 14.56 9.18 2.26
CA VAL A 77 14.93 10.34 1.44
C VAL A 77 15.06 9.94 -0.03
N LEU A 78 15.66 8.79 -0.32
CA LEU A 78 15.74 8.27 -1.69
C LEU A 78 14.36 8.01 -2.28
N VAL A 79 13.47 7.37 -1.52
CA VAL A 79 12.09 7.11 -1.95
C VAL A 79 11.35 8.42 -2.18
N PHE A 80 11.56 9.43 -1.34
CA PHE A 80 10.98 10.75 -1.51
C PHE A 80 11.49 11.45 -2.78
N MET A 81 12.80 11.43 -3.03
CA MET A 81 13.40 12.02 -4.23
C MET A 81 12.90 11.34 -5.51
N LEU A 82 12.84 10.01 -5.52
CA LEU A 82 12.34 9.24 -6.66
C LEU A 82 10.85 9.48 -6.93
N SER A 83 10.02 9.50 -5.89
CA SER A 83 8.58 9.75 -6.04
C SER A 83 8.30 11.16 -6.56
N MET A 84 8.98 12.18 -6.01
CA MET A 84 8.84 13.56 -6.47
C MET A 84 9.33 13.74 -7.91
N GLY A 85 10.48 13.16 -8.28
CA GLY A 85 11.01 13.20 -9.64
C GLY A 85 10.07 12.53 -10.65
N THR A 86 9.49 11.38 -10.27
CA THR A 86 8.52 10.67 -11.11
C THR A 86 7.25 11.50 -11.28
N LEU A 87 6.71 12.08 -10.21
CA LEU A 87 5.52 12.92 -10.24
C LEU A 87 5.70 14.13 -11.18
N MET A 88 6.84 14.81 -11.08
CA MET A 88 7.16 15.96 -11.94
C MET A 88 7.36 15.58 -13.41
N THR A 89 7.96 14.42 -13.67
CA THR A 89 8.15 13.92 -15.03
C THR A 89 6.81 13.61 -15.70
N ILE A 90 5.88 13.00 -14.97
CA ILE A 90 4.51 12.73 -15.45
C ILE A 90 3.76 14.05 -15.67
N TYR A 91 3.89 14.99 -14.74
CA TYR A 91 3.24 16.31 -14.85
C TYR A 91 3.70 17.10 -16.09
N GLN A 92 4.95 16.95 -16.53
CA GLN A 92 5.46 17.63 -17.73
C GLN A 92 5.11 16.93 -19.04
N ASN A 93 5.19 15.60 -19.09
CA ASN A 93 4.97 14.85 -20.33
C ASN A 93 3.48 14.59 -20.62
N ASP A 94 2.71 14.20 -19.60
CA ASP A 94 1.33 13.72 -19.78
C ASP A 94 0.43 14.14 -18.61
N LYS A 95 -0.04 15.39 -18.64
CA LYS A 95 -1.00 15.91 -17.65
C LYS A 95 -2.33 15.12 -17.64
N GLN A 96 -2.72 14.51 -18.76
CA GLN A 96 -4.03 13.85 -18.90
C GLN A 96 -4.16 12.53 -18.13
N THR A 97 -3.04 11.91 -17.72
CA THR A 97 -3.05 10.66 -16.94
C THR A 97 -3.40 10.88 -15.47
N ILE A 98 -3.24 12.11 -14.96
CA ILE A 98 -3.49 12.44 -13.56
C ILE A 98 -4.99 12.67 -13.35
N ALA A 99 -5.55 12.06 -12.30
CA ALA A 99 -6.94 12.27 -11.93
C ALA A 99 -7.24 13.78 -11.74
N SER A 100 -8.33 14.24 -12.35
CA SER A 100 -8.68 15.67 -12.50
C SER A 100 -8.64 16.47 -11.19
N HIS A 101 -9.05 15.85 -10.08
CA HIS A 101 -8.99 16.44 -8.75
C HIS A 101 -7.55 16.77 -8.32
N TYR A 102 -6.62 15.82 -8.49
CA TYR A 102 -5.21 16.01 -8.13
C TYR A 102 -4.53 17.01 -9.06
N LEU A 103 -4.88 16.97 -10.35
CA LEU A 103 -4.35 17.91 -11.33
C LEU A 103 -4.75 19.35 -11.01
N SER A 104 -6.00 19.60 -10.59
CA SER A 104 -6.49 20.92 -10.16
C SER A 104 -5.67 21.49 -8.99
N VAL A 105 -5.30 20.64 -8.04
CA VAL A 105 -4.43 21.04 -6.92
C VAL A 105 -3.02 21.33 -7.42
N MET A 106 -2.44 20.46 -8.25
CA MET A 106 -1.09 20.65 -8.76
C MET A 106 -0.95 21.88 -9.66
N THR A 107 -1.91 22.14 -10.56
CA THR A 107 -1.90 23.35 -11.41
C THR A 107 -2.06 24.62 -10.59
N ARG A 108 -2.75 24.58 -9.45
CA ARG A 108 -2.84 25.71 -8.52
C ARG A 108 -1.50 26.05 -7.87
N PHE A 109 -0.67 25.05 -7.55
CA PHE A 109 0.63 25.27 -6.90
C PHE A 109 1.75 25.57 -7.89
N PHE A 110 1.85 24.79 -8.97
CA PHE A 110 2.96 24.89 -9.93
C PHE A 110 2.65 25.82 -11.11
N GLY A 111 1.40 26.25 -11.26
CA GLY A 111 0.96 27.01 -12.43
C GLY A 111 0.87 26.12 -13.67
N ASN A 112 0.23 26.61 -14.72
CA ASN A 112 0.28 25.92 -15.99
C ASN A 112 1.62 26.22 -16.67
N ASN A 113 2.57 25.28 -16.60
CA ASN A 113 3.74 25.27 -17.47
C ASN A 113 3.32 24.92 -18.90
#